data_AF-A0A7C5NFP9-F1
#
_entry.id   AF-A0A7C5NFP9-F1
#
_cell.length_a   1.000
_cell.length_b   1.000
_cell.length_c   1.000
_cell.angle_alpha   90.00
_cell.angle_beta   90.00
_cell.angle_gamma   90.00
#
_symmetry.space_group_name_H-M   'P 1'
#
loop_
_entity.id
_entity.type
_entity.pdbx_description
1 polymer ?
#
loop_
_entity_poly.entity_id
_entity_poly.type
_entity_poly.pdbx_seq_one_letter_code
_entity_poly.pdbx_strand_id
1 'polypeptide(L)'
;MIGRCTIPLIIQGKKYKFQNGNITFTDIDNKNIRIDINKIAAQIKKENIIKKTFYLGTDKYGRSVLSRLLLGVRISLLVGLIAVFISLTIGIFLGAIAGYFGGRIDDIILLLINTVWSIPTLLLVFAIVLALGRGIGIIFLAVGLTMWVDVARVIRGQVMALKEIQFVEA
;
A
#
# COMPACT_ATOMS: atom_id res chain seq x y z
N MET A 1 -10.10 22.20 -5.04
CA MET A 1 -10.34 22.36 -6.50
C MET A 1 -11.03 21.07 -6.99
N ILE A 2 -12.34 21.10 -7.21
CA ILE A 2 -13.15 19.91 -7.51
C ILE A 2 -13.00 19.58 -8.99
N GLY A 3 -12.16 18.60 -9.32
CA GLY A 3 -11.91 18.18 -10.70
C GLY A 3 -13.16 17.56 -11.31
N ARG A 4 -13.84 18.31 -12.19
CA ARG A 4 -14.90 17.77 -13.06
C ARG A 4 -14.23 17.01 -14.19
N CYS A 5 -14.31 15.68 -14.17
CA CYS A 5 -13.83 14.86 -15.27
C CYS A 5 -14.95 14.77 -16.33
N THR A 6 -14.86 15.58 -17.37
CA THR A 6 -15.69 15.44 -18.57
C THR A 6 -15.05 14.38 -19.46
N ILE A 7 -15.69 13.21 -19.57
CA ILE A 7 -15.22 12.13 -20.45
C ILE A 7 -15.55 12.54 -21.90
N PRO A 8 -14.57 12.60 -22.82
CA PRO A 8 -14.88 12.82 -24.24
C PRO A 8 -15.55 11.55 -24.81
N LEU A 9 -16.76 11.71 -25.34
CA LEU A 9 -17.44 10.69 -26.13
C LEU A 9 -16.61 10.40 -27.40
N ILE A 10 -15.97 9.23 -27.44
CA ILE A 10 -15.37 8.70 -28.68
C ILE A 10 -16.49 7.96 -29.43
N ILE A 11 -17.16 8.66 -30.35
CA ILE A 11 -18.07 8.04 -31.32
C ILE A 11 -17.27 7.76 -32.59
N GLN A 12 -16.56 6.65 -32.64
CA GLN A 12 -15.88 6.15 -33.85
C GLN A 12 -16.82 5.19 -34.59
N GLY A 13 -17.30 5.58 -35.78
CA GLY A 13 -17.82 4.60 -36.76
C GLY A 13 -19.11 4.90 -37.53
N LYS A 14 -19.88 5.97 -37.25
CA LYS A 14 -21.13 6.26 -38.00
C LYS A 14 -20.96 7.44 -38.97
N LYS A 15 -21.17 7.20 -40.28
CA LYS A 15 -21.21 8.25 -41.32
C LYS A 15 -22.45 9.13 -41.11
N TYR A 16 -22.27 10.38 -40.72
CA TYR A 16 -23.35 11.37 -40.58
C TYR A 16 -23.34 12.32 -41.79
N LYS A 17 -24.52 12.57 -42.38
CA LYS A 17 -24.70 13.65 -43.36
C LYS A 17 -25.37 14.84 -42.67
N PHE A 18 -24.76 16.00 -42.78
CA PHE A 18 -25.25 17.25 -42.20
C PHE A 18 -25.92 18.07 -43.31
N GLN A 19 -27.23 18.30 -43.21
CA GLN A 19 -27.97 19.20 -44.10
C GLN A 19 -29.01 19.99 -43.30
N ASN A 20 -28.97 21.32 -43.44
CA ASN A 20 -29.95 22.29 -42.90
C ASN A 20 -30.44 22.00 -41.46
N GLY A 21 -29.52 21.85 -40.50
CA GLY A 21 -29.87 21.79 -39.07
C GLY A 21 -30.42 20.45 -38.58
N ASN A 22 -30.42 19.41 -39.41
CA ASN A 22 -30.87 18.06 -39.05
C ASN A 22 -29.78 17.02 -39.30
N ILE A 23 -29.60 16.08 -38.36
CA ILE A 23 -28.69 14.95 -38.52
C ILE A 23 -29.52 13.70 -38.85
N THR A 24 -29.23 13.08 -39.99
CA THR A 24 -29.83 11.80 -40.38
C THR A 24 -28.86 10.68 -40.01
N PHE A 25 -29.29 9.76 -39.14
CA PHE A 25 -28.56 8.53 -38.83
C PHE A 25 -29.31 7.34 -39.44
N THR A 26 -28.58 6.43 -40.07
CA THR A 26 -29.11 5.15 -40.53
C THR A 26 -28.94 4.13 -39.41
N ASP A 27 -30.05 3.60 -38.92
CA ASP A 27 -30.06 2.53 -37.92
C ASP A 27 -29.73 1.17 -38.56
N ILE A 28 -29.43 0.16 -37.75
CA ILE A 28 -29.11 -1.22 -38.19
C ILE A 28 -30.31 -1.85 -38.93
N ASP A 29 -31.52 -1.36 -38.67
CA ASP A 29 -32.78 -1.72 -39.35
C ASP A 29 -33.10 -0.85 -40.59
N ASN A 30 -32.12 -0.09 -41.10
CA ASN A 30 -32.20 0.70 -42.34
C ASN A 30 -33.36 1.73 -42.38
N LYS A 31 -33.80 2.23 -41.23
CA LYS A 31 -34.86 3.26 -41.11
C LYS A 31 -34.22 4.64 -40.93
N ASN A 32 -34.56 5.59 -41.79
CA ASN A 32 -34.03 6.97 -41.74
C ASN A 32 -34.79 7.81 -40.71
N ILE A 33 -34.16 8.07 -39.57
CA ILE A 33 -34.75 8.91 -38.52
C ILE A 33 -34.12 10.31 -38.60
N ARG A 34 -34.97 11.32 -38.80
CA ARG A 34 -34.61 12.75 -38.78
C ARG A 34 -34.89 13.26 -37.38
N ILE A 35 -33.84 13.66 -36.65
CA ILE A 35 -33.99 14.20 -35.29
C ILE A 35 -33.31 15.56 -35.24
N ASP A 36 -34.04 16.55 -34.74
CA ASP A 36 -33.55 17.90 -34.47
C ASP A 36 -32.31 17.88 -33.55
N ILE A 37 -31.27 18.61 -33.95
CA ILE A 37 -29.98 18.71 -33.24
C ILE A 37 -30.18 19.15 -31.78
N ASN A 38 -31.16 20.03 -31.53
CA ASN A 38 -31.45 20.56 -30.21
C ASN A 38 -31.98 19.49 -29.24
N LYS A 39 -32.73 18.50 -29.74
CA LYS A 39 -33.30 17.43 -28.92
C LYS A 39 -32.25 16.39 -28.54
N ILE A 40 -31.35 16.05 -29.47
CA ILE A 40 -30.20 15.17 -29.20
C ILE A 40 -29.20 15.85 -28.26
N ALA A 41 -28.89 17.14 -28.48
CA ALA A 41 -27.98 17.89 -27.62
C ALA A 41 -28.49 17.98 -26.18
N ALA A 42 -29.79 18.18 -25.99
CA ALA A 42 -30.42 18.16 -24.67
C ALA A 42 -30.36 16.77 -24.02
N GLN A 43 -30.55 15.71 -24.81
CA GLN A 43 -30.54 14.33 -24.30
C GLN A 43 -29.12 13.84 -23.92
N ILE A 44 -28.10 14.15 -24.74
CA ILE A 44 -26.70 13.83 -24.43
C ILE A 44 -26.26 14.57 -23.16
N LYS A 45 -26.63 15.85 -23.00
CA LYS A 45 -26.28 16.63 -21.80
C LYS A 45 -26.94 16.08 -20.53
N LYS A 46 -28.12 15.46 -20.64
CA LYS A 46 -28.85 14.88 -19.51
C LYS A 46 -28.37 13.47 -19.15
N GLU A 47 -28.05 12.64 -20.14
CA GLU A 47 -27.75 11.21 -19.94
C GLU A 47 -26.24 10.92 -19.77
N ASN A 48 -25.33 11.73 -20.33
CA ASN A 48 -23.89 11.41 -20.34
C ASN A 48 -23.03 12.15 -19.30
N ILE A 49 -23.59 12.99 -18.43
CA ILE A 49 -22.83 13.68 -17.38
C ILE A 49 -22.93 12.92 -16.06
N ILE A 50 -22.11 11.88 -15.92
CA ILE A 50 -21.92 11.18 -14.65
C ILE A 50 -21.03 12.06 -13.76
N LYS A 51 -21.64 12.82 -12.84
CA LYS A 51 -20.90 13.59 -11.83
C LYS A 51 -20.26 12.61 -10.82
N LYS A 52 -18.97 12.31 -11.01
CA LYS A 52 -18.19 11.54 -10.03
C LYS A 52 -17.38 12.50 -9.17
N THR A 53 -17.67 12.52 -7.86
CA THR A 53 -16.96 13.36 -6.90
C THR A 53 -15.64 12.68 -6.51
N PHE A 54 -14.52 13.34 -6.80
CA PHE A 54 -13.18 12.86 -6.41
C PHE A 54 -12.68 13.68 -5.22
N TYR A 55 -12.78 13.14 -4.01
CA TYR A 55 -12.38 13.83 -2.77
C TYR A 55 -10.89 14.24 -2.76
N LEU A 56 -9.99 13.37 -3.20
CA LEU A 56 -8.55 13.64 -3.34
C LEU A 56 -8.14 14.02 -4.77
N GLY A 57 -9.11 14.30 -5.64
CA GLY A 57 -8.85 14.57 -7.05
C GLY A 57 -8.49 13.33 -7.88
N THR A 58 -8.06 13.59 -9.12
CA THR A 58 -7.70 12.58 -10.11
C THR A 58 -6.24 12.70 -10.51
N ASP A 59 -5.63 11.57 -10.84
CA ASP A 59 -4.31 11.52 -11.48
C ASP A 59 -4.36 12.23 -12.85
N LYS A 60 -3.19 12.47 -13.48
CA LYS A 60 -3.06 13.07 -14.83
C LYS A 60 -3.89 12.34 -15.89
N TYR A 61 -4.23 11.07 -15.62
CA TYR A 61 -5.03 10.19 -16.46
C TYR A 61 -6.50 10.05 -16.02
N GLY A 62 -7.01 10.92 -15.13
CA GLY A 62 -8.42 10.89 -14.69
C GLY A 62 -8.78 9.77 -13.69
N ARG A 63 -7.79 9.01 -13.20
CA ARG A 63 -8.00 7.92 -12.22
C ARG A 63 -8.16 8.46 -10.80
N SER A 64 -9.05 7.90 -9.99
CA SER A 64 -9.26 8.32 -8.59
C SER A 64 -8.04 8.02 -7.73
N VAL A 65 -7.40 9.06 -7.18
CA VAL A 65 -6.24 8.91 -6.28
C VAL A 65 -6.66 8.29 -4.93
N LEU A 66 -7.82 8.70 -4.40
CA LEU A 66 -8.34 8.19 -3.13
C LEU A 66 -8.45 6.66 -3.10
N SER A 67 -9.02 6.06 -4.16
CA SER A 67 -9.20 4.61 -4.23
C SER A 67 -7.86 3.86 -4.28
N ARG A 68 -6.87 4.40 -5.01
CA ARG A 68 -5.51 3.82 -5.07
C ARG A 68 -4.82 3.89 -3.70
N LEU A 69 -4.96 5.02 -3.00
CA LEU A 69 -4.39 5.19 -1.66
C LEU A 69 -5.02 4.24 -0.64
N LEU A 70 -6.35 4.12 -0.61
CA LEU A 70 -7.03 3.19 0.30
C LEU A 70 -6.60 1.73 0.08
N LEU A 71 -6.44 1.32 -1.19
CA LEU A 71 -5.93 -0.01 -1.52
C LEU A 71 -4.48 -0.19 -1.09
N GLY A 72 -3.63 0.82 -1.28
CA GLY A 72 -2.23 0.79 -0.85
C GLY A 72 -2.07 0.74 0.67
N VAL A 73 -2.82 1.58 1.40
CA VAL A 73 -2.78 1.65 2.87
C VAL A 73 -3.15 0.30 3.48
N ARG A 74 -4.20 -0.37 3.00
CA ARG A 74 -4.60 -1.69 3.52
C ARG A 74 -3.47 -2.70 3.45
N ILE A 75 -2.77 -2.76 2.31
CA ILE A 75 -1.66 -3.68 2.12
C ILE A 75 -0.51 -3.28 3.06
N SER A 76 -0.02 -2.04 2.96
CA SER A 76 1.11 -1.54 3.77
C SER A 76 0.90 -1.68 5.28
N LEU A 77 -0.32 -1.46 5.76
CA LEU A 77 -0.65 -1.57 7.19
C LEU A 77 -0.64 -3.03 7.66
N LEU A 78 -1.18 -3.95 6.85
CA LEU A 78 -1.09 -5.38 7.14
C LEU A 78 0.38 -5.86 7.14
N VAL A 79 1.20 -5.34 6.21
CA VAL A 79 2.64 -5.65 6.17
C VAL A 79 3.32 -5.27 7.48
N GLY A 80 3.20 -4.01 7.87
CA GLY A 80 3.86 -3.49 9.05
C GLY A 80 3.40 -4.20 10.32
N LEU A 81 2.08 -4.43 10.44
CA LEU A 81 1.50 -5.10 11.61
C LEU A 81 2.05 -6.52 11.78
N ILE A 82 2.06 -7.33 10.72
CA ILE A 82 2.54 -8.72 10.78
C ILE A 82 4.05 -8.77 11.02
N ALA A 83 4.82 -7.94 10.34
CA ALA A 83 6.28 -7.88 10.51
C ALA A 83 6.67 -7.49 11.94
N VAL A 84 6.02 -6.47 12.50
CA VAL A 84 6.24 -6.03 13.89
C VAL A 84 5.81 -7.09 14.88
N PHE A 85 4.69 -7.78 14.65
CA PHE A 85 4.23 -8.86 15.52
C PHE A 85 5.27 -9.98 15.63
N ILE A 86 5.79 -10.47 14.49
CA ILE A 86 6.84 -11.51 14.45
C ILE A 86 8.12 -11.01 15.13
N SER A 87 8.54 -9.78 14.82
CA SER A 87 9.73 -9.16 15.40
C SER A 87 9.63 -9.02 16.92
N LEU A 88 8.46 -8.62 17.44
CA LEU A 88 8.20 -8.51 18.88
C LEU A 88 8.24 -9.88 19.54
N THR A 89 7.58 -10.90 18.98
CA THR A 89 7.61 -12.24 19.56
C THR A 89 9.03 -12.77 19.70
N ILE A 90 9.84 -12.66 18.64
CA ILE A 90 11.23 -13.15 18.63
C ILE A 90 12.12 -12.28 19.53
N GLY A 91 12.01 -10.96 19.40
CA GLY A 91 12.84 -9.99 20.12
C GLY A 91 12.58 -9.99 21.63
N ILE A 92 11.32 -10.06 22.05
CA ILE A 92 10.96 -10.17 23.47
C ILE A 92 11.48 -11.48 24.04
N PHE A 93 11.29 -12.60 23.33
CA PHE A 93 11.73 -13.92 23.81
C PHE A 93 13.25 -13.98 23.99
N LEU A 94 14.03 -13.61 22.97
CA LEU A 94 15.49 -13.60 23.02
C LEU A 94 16.03 -12.53 24.00
N GLY A 95 15.46 -11.33 23.98
CA GLY A 95 15.87 -10.23 24.86
C GLY A 95 15.59 -10.52 26.33
N ALA A 96 14.45 -11.16 26.65
CA ALA A 96 14.12 -11.57 28.01
C ALA A 96 15.05 -12.67 28.52
N ILE A 97 15.36 -13.68 27.69
CA ILE A 97 16.30 -14.75 28.05
C ILE A 97 17.70 -14.17 28.33
N ALA A 98 18.18 -13.30 27.45
CA ALA A 98 19.47 -12.63 27.61
C ALA A 98 19.54 -11.77 28.89
N GLY A 99 18.50 -10.97 29.14
CA GLY A 99 18.43 -10.10 30.32
C GLY A 99 18.24 -10.86 31.65
N TYR A 100 17.50 -11.96 31.65
CA TYR A 100 17.17 -12.72 32.86
C TYR A 100 18.32 -13.61 33.33
N PHE A 101 18.79 -14.53 32.48
CA PHE A 101 19.77 -15.53 32.89
C PHE A 101 21.15 -14.92 33.15
N GLY A 102 21.54 -13.90 32.38
CA GLY A 102 22.89 -13.34 32.43
C GLY A 102 23.99 -14.39 32.17
N GLY A 103 25.26 -13.96 32.16
CA GLY A 103 26.40 -14.86 31.99
C GLY A 103 26.56 -15.43 30.57
N ARG A 104 26.97 -16.70 30.44
CA ARG A 104 27.39 -17.28 29.15
C ARG A 104 26.29 -17.32 28.08
N ILE A 105 25.02 -17.41 28.49
CA ILE A 105 23.88 -17.39 27.56
C ILE A 105 23.68 -15.97 27.00
N ASP A 106 23.84 -14.95 27.85
CA ASP A 106 23.82 -13.55 27.42
C ASP A 106 24.95 -13.26 26.43
N ASP A 107 26.18 -13.73 26.71
CA ASP A 107 27.33 -13.54 25.81
C ASP A 107 27.08 -14.10 24.39
N ILE A 108 26.49 -15.29 24.29
CA ILE A 108 26.17 -15.92 22.99
C ILE A 108 25.08 -15.12 22.25
N ILE A 109 24.03 -14.68 22.96
CA ILE A 109 22.95 -13.89 22.35
C ILE A 109 23.49 -12.52 21.92
N LEU A 110 24.34 -11.90 22.73
CA LEU A 110 24.96 -10.62 22.43
C LEU A 110 25.90 -10.72 21.23
N LEU A 111 26.66 -11.82 21.12
CA LEU A 111 27.49 -12.10 19.96
C LEU A 111 26.63 -12.15 18.69
N LEU A 112 25.54 -12.91 18.72
CA LEU A 112 24.64 -13.05 17.58
C LEU A 112 24.02 -11.69 17.19
N ILE A 113 23.53 -10.93 18.18
CA ILE A 113 23.01 -9.57 17.97
C ILE A 113 24.07 -8.66 17.34
N ASN A 114 25.29 -8.63 17.89
CA ASN A 114 26.35 -7.77 17.41
C ASN A 114 26.83 -8.17 16.01
N THR A 115 26.86 -9.47 15.69
CA THR A 115 27.16 -9.95 14.32
C THR A 115 26.12 -9.45 13.33
N VAL A 116 24.82 -9.61 13.62
CA VAL A 116 23.78 -9.14 12.70
C VAL A 116 23.78 -7.61 12.60
N TRP A 117 23.96 -6.90 13.72
CA TRP A 117 23.96 -5.44 13.77
C TRP A 117 25.17 -4.79 13.08
N SER A 118 26.27 -5.54 12.92
CA SER A 118 27.43 -5.08 12.13
C SER A 118 27.13 -4.97 10.63
N ILE A 119 26.08 -5.65 10.16
CA ILE A 119 25.65 -5.63 8.76
C ILE A 119 24.63 -4.49 8.57
N PRO A 120 24.86 -3.56 7.62
CA PRO A 120 23.86 -2.54 7.29
C PRO A 120 22.50 -3.17 6.96
N THR A 121 21.44 -2.74 7.65
CA THR A 121 20.09 -3.35 7.57
C THR A 121 19.59 -3.47 6.13
N LEU A 122 19.84 -2.46 5.31
CA LEU A 122 19.45 -2.47 3.89
C LEU A 122 20.10 -3.64 3.14
N LEU A 123 21.38 -3.92 3.38
CA LEU A 123 22.09 -5.03 2.75
C LEU A 123 21.49 -6.37 3.18
N LEU A 124 21.13 -6.52 4.45
CA LEU A 124 20.51 -7.74 4.96
C LEU A 124 19.12 -7.97 4.35
N VAL A 125 18.29 -6.93 4.28
CA VAL A 125 16.98 -6.98 3.59
C VAL A 125 17.16 -7.40 2.14
N PHE A 126 18.10 -6.77 1.41
CA PHE A 126 18.37 -7.14 0.02
C PHE A 126 18.87 -8.57 -0.12
N ALA A 127 19.76 -9.03 0.75
CA ALA A 127 20.25 -10.41 0.74
C ALA A 127 19.11 -11.43 0.90
N ILE A 128 18.19 -11.19 1.84
CA ILE A 128 17.01 -12.06 2.05
C ILE A 128 16.10 -12.05 0.83
N VAL A 129 15.79 -10.87 0.28
CA VAL A 129 14.91 -10.74 -0.89
C VAL A 129 15.53 -11.41 -2.12
N LEU A 130 16.85 -11.28 -2.32
CA LEU A 130 17.55 -11.95 -3.42
C LEU A 130 17.60 -13.46 -3.25
N ALA A 131 17.78 -13.96 -2.02
CA ALA A 131 17.85 -15.38 -1.72
C ALA A 131 16.49 -16.09 -1.85
N LEU A 132 15.40 -15.48 -1.34
CA LEU A 132 14.07 -16.08 -1.33
C LEU A 132 13.24 -15.73 -2.59
N GLY A 133 13.68 -14.73 -3.37
CA GLY A 133 13.04 -14.32 -4.60
C GLY A 133 12.00 -13.19 -4.44
N ARG A 134 11.10 -13.07 -5.43
CA ARG A 134 10.14 -11.97 -5.52
C ARG A 134 8.78 -12.36 -4.93
N GLY A 135 8.29 -11.57 -3.99
CA GLY A 135 6.96 -11.73 -3.44
C GLY A 135 6.69 -10.73 -2.32
N ILE A 136 5.44 -10.27 -2.22
CA ILE A 136 5.03 -9.34 -1.17
C ILE A 136 5.26 -9.98 0.21
N GLY A 137 4.97 -11.28 0.34
CA GLY A 137 5.24 -12.10 1.54
C GLY A 137 6.71 -12.12 1.99
N ILE A 138 7.64 -12.17 1.04
CA ILE A 138 9.08 -12.27 1.32
C ILE A 138 9.59 -10.95 1.90
N ILE A 139 9.08 -9.82 1.41
CA ILE A 139 9.40 -8.50 1.96
C ILE A 139 8.95 -8.42 3.42
N PHE A 140 7.81 -9.04 3.78
CA PHE A 140 7.31 -9.06 5.17
C PHE A 140 8.27 -9.81 6.08
N LEU A 141 8.70 -10.99 5.64
CA LEU A 141 9.61 -11.84 6.38
C LEU A 141 10.98 -11.16 6.53
N ALA A 142 11.50 -10.57 5.44
CA ALA A 142 12.77 -9.87 5.45
C ALA A 142 12.77 -8.71 6.45
N VAL A 143 11.76 -7.84 6.38
CA VAL A 143 11.67 -6.68 7.29
C VAL A 143 11.47 -7.15 8.74
N GLY A 144 10.56 -8.10 8.99
CA GLY A 144 10.34 -8.65 10.35
C GLY A 144 11.60 -9.30 10.95
N LEU A 145 12.33 -10.09 10.16
CA LEU A 145 13.60 -10.72 10.56
C LEU A 145 14.77 -9.75 10.67
N THR A 146 14.66 -8.53 10.17
CA THR A 146 15.70 -7.50 10.38
C THR A 146 15.45 -6.69 11.64
N MET A 147 14.19 -6.47 12.01
CA MET A 147 13.82 -5.60 13.13
C MET A 147 13.95 -6.26 14.51
N TRP A 148 13.97 -7.60 14.60
CA TRP A 148 13.98 -8.27 15.92
C TRP A 148 15.25 -7.97 16.73
N VAL A 149 16.37 -7.64 16.08
CA VAL A 149 17.65 -7.34 16.73
C VAL A 149 17.54 -6.07 17.58
N ASP A 150 16.94 -5.02 17.01
CA ASP A 150 16.74 -3.75 17.70
C ASP A 150 15.79 -3.93 18.89
N VAL A 151 14.69 -4.67 18.68
CA VAL A 151 13.72 -5.00 19.74
C VAL A 151 14.38 -5.81 20.86
N ALA A 152 15.15 -6.86 20.52
CA ALA A 152 15.83 -7.71 21.49
C ALA A 152 16.79 -6.91 22.38
N ARG A 153 17.55 -5.98 21.79
CA ARG A 153 18.48 -5.12 22.53
C ARG A 153 17.75 -4.18 23.48
N VAL A 154 16.64 -3.58 23.03
CA VAL A 154 15.81 -2.71 23.89
C VAL A 154 15.25 -3.51 25.06
N ILE A 155 14.63 -4.67 24.82
CA ILE A 155 14.05 -5.50 25.88
C ILE A 155 15.11 -6.01 26.85
N ARG A 156 16.28 -6.44 26.37
CA ARG A 156 17.41 -6.83 27.23
C ARG A 156 17.79 -5.69 28.17
N GLY A 157 17.90 -4.46 27.67
CA GLY A 157 18.20 -3.28 28.49
C GLY A 157 17.12 -3.02 29.55
N GLN A 158 15.84 -3.18 29.20
CA GLN A 158 14.73 -3.04 30.16
C GLN A 158 14.79 -4.12 31.25
N VAL A 159 15.07 -5.38 30.88
CA VAL A 159 15.15 -6.49 31.84
C VAL A 159 16.36 -6.36 32.75
N MET A 160 17.52 -5.93 32.22
CA MET A 160 18.71 -5.65 33.03
C MET A 160 18.47 -4.51 34.01
N ALA A 161 17.85 -3.41 33.56
CA ALA A 161 17.45 -2.31 34.44
C ALA A 161 16.50 -2.79 35.54
N LEU A 162 15.49 -3.59 35.20
CA LEU A 162 14.56 -4.14 36.20
C LEU A 162 15.27 -5.04 37.22
N LYS A 163 16.29 -5.79 36.80
CA LYS A 163 17.12 -6.62 37.66
C LYS A 163 17.98 -5.81 38.62
N GLU A 164 18.49 -4.65 38.20
CA GLU A 164 19.27 -3.74 39.06
C GLU A 164 18.39 -2.92 40.02
N ILE A 165 17.15 -2.60 39.60
CA ILE A 165 16.19 -1.84 40.43
C ILE A 165 15.58 -2.73 41.51
N GLN A 166 15.44 -4.04 41.26
CA GLN A 166 15.14 -4.98 42.33
C GLN A 166 16.39 -5.12 43.22
N PHE A 167 16.25 -4.77 44.51
CA PHE A 167 17.14 -5.10 45.63
C PHE A 167 18.15 -4.05 46.14
N VAL A 168 17.65 -2.87 46.53
CA VAL A 168 17.89 -2.40 47.91
C VAL A 168 16.92 -3.07 48.91
N GLU A 169 15.88 -3.79 48.45
CA GLU A 169 14.86 -4.42 49.30
C GLU A 169 14.68 -5.92 49.02
N ALA A 170 15.54 -6.76 49.62
CA ALA A 170 15.22 -8.06 50.26
C ALA A 170 16.51 -8.73 50.73
#